data_AF-A0AAV7YAV0-F1
#
_entry.id   AF-A0AAV7YAV0-F1
#
_cell.length_a   1.000
_cell.length_b   1.000
_cell.length_c   1.000
_cell.angle_alpha   90.00
_cell.angle_beta   90.00
_cell.angle_gamma   90.00
#
_symmetry.space_group_name_H-M   'P 1'
#
loop_
_entity.id
_entity.type
_entity.pdbx_description
1 polymer ?
#
loop_
_entity_poly.entity_id
_entity_poly.type
_entity_poly.pdbx_seq_one_letter_code
_entity_poly.pdbx_strand_id
1 'polypeptide(L)'
;MDETLPRYVTIFSPLTIAFYYICDNCDGKQARKTDNASPLGQLFDHGIDCVVGLFVIQNTATTLGVGNSMAMYFVLLETLGGFYMTTWEEYCCEKFYLGVINGADEGNLFSMLLNLSVVIKPDLFSMFILNKKVSDLVIPPMLIMIFPVLIGNFIRVKKCENLKKYGLRWVILTTIPNIVVLTIVIAWRILNPSIFESHLRIMWNIVGFLFANINFRVLLAHLTQNFKYWYMAKRLWILFLLPPLYYLIGYNLISEISFLYAYVFILAFAFIHMFYSISIDVSSFLKIKVFKNKPPINLKKR
;
A
#
# COMPACT_ATOMS: atom_id res chain seq x y z
N MET A 1 -13.05 20.26 -18.49
CA MET A 1 -11.66 19.94 -18.85
C MET A 1 -11.72 18.73 -19.77
N ASP A 2 -11.73 18.99 -21.08
CA ASP A 2 -11.66 17.96 -22.13
C ASP A 2 -10.19 17.60 -22.41
N GLU A 3 -9.42 17.26 -21.38
CA GLU A 3 -8.09 16.69 -21.59
C GLU A 3 -8.21 15.18 -21.58
N THR A 4 -8.34 14.61 -22.79
CA THR A 4 -8.13 13.19 -23.00
C THR A 4 -6.73 12.81 -22.55
N LEU A 5 -6.59 11.72 -21.79
CA LEU A 5 -5.29 11.25 -21.31
C LEU A 5 -4.30 11.13 -22.48
N PRO A 6 -3.05 11.62 -22.34
CA PRO A 6 -2.06 11.51 -23.40
C PRO A 6 -1.87 10.05 -23.81
N ARG A 7 -1.90 9.76 -25.12
CA ARG A 7 -1.91 8.39 -25.64
C ARG A 7 -0.71 7.55 -25.23
N TYR A 8 0.45 8.19 -25.02
CA TYR A 8 1.62 7.47 -24.50
C TYR A 8 1.38 7.00 -23.06
N VAL A 9 0.76 7.82 -22.20
CA VAL A 9 0.44 7.43 -20.82
C VAL A 9 -0.52 6.25 -20.79
N THR A 10 -1.55 6.27 -21.64
CA THR A 10 -2.54 5.18 -21.70
C THR A 10 -1.92 3.86 -22.17
N ILE A 11 -0.92 3.89 -23.07
CA ILE A 11 -0.19 2.70 -23.52
C ILE A 11 0.83 2.22 -22.48
N PHE A 12 1.62 3.14 -21.89
CA PHE A 12 2.66 2.78 -20.93
C PHE A 12 2.10 2.27 -19.61
N SER A 13 0.96 2.79 -19.16
CA SER A 13 0.31 2.42 -17.91
C SER A 13 0.10 0.89 -17.76
N PRO A 14 -0.70 0.22 -18.61
CA PRO A 14 -0.93 -1.21 -18.47
C PRO A 14 0.33 -2.06 -18.70
N LEU A 15 1.27 -1.60 -19.54
CA LEU A 15 2.54 -2.30 -19.77
C LEU A 15 3.43 -2.29 -18.51
N THR A 16 3.53 -1.16 -17.83
CA THR A 16 4.33 -1.04 -16.60
C THR A 16 3.70 -1.81 -15.44
N ILE A 17 2.37 -1.79 -15.32
CA ILE A 17 1.64 -2.62 -14.33
C ILE A 17 1.85 -4.11 -14.64
N ALA A 18 1.74 -4.53 -15.91
CA ALA A 18 1.97 -5.91 -16.32
C ALA A 18 3.40 -6.38 -16.02
N PHE A 19 4.39 -5.53 -16.33
CA PHE A 19 5.79 -5.83 -16.05
C PHE A 19 6.04 -6.01 -14.55
N TYR A 20 5.56 -5.07 -13.73
CA TYR A 20 5.65 -5.17 -12.27
C TYR A 20 4.96 -6.45 -11.77
N TYR A 21 3.69 -6.68 -12.15
CA TYR A 21 2.92 -7.85 -11.74
C TYR A 21 3.64 -9.18 -12.02
N ILE A 22 4.24 -9.30 -13.21
CA ILE A 22 5.01 -10.50 -13.59
C ILE A 22 6.29 -10.62 -12.73
N CYS A 23 7.05 -9.54 -12.58
CA CYS A 23 8.31 -9.54 -11.83
C CYS A 23 8.09 -9.89 -10.35
N ASP A 24 7.11 -9.25 -9.74
CA ASP A 24 6.62 -9.48 -8.37
C ASP A 24 6.28 -10.97 -8.16
N ASN A 25 5.41 -11.54 -9.00
CA ASN A 25 5.03 -12.94 -8.90
C ASN A 25 6.15 -13.95 -9.21
N CYS A 26 7.24 -13.50 -9.85
CA CYS A 26 8.37 -14.34 -10.23
C CYS A 26 9.45 -14.41 -9.16
N ASP A 27 9.62 -13.39 -8.32
CA ASP A 27 10.79 -13.25 -7.46
C ASP A 27 10.86 -14.34 -6.37
N GLY A 28 9.75 -14.61 -5.68
CA GLY A 28 9.64 -15.63 -4.64
C GLY A 28 9.70 -17.03 -5.20
N LYS A 29 9.16 -17.24 -6.41
CA LYS A 29 9.28 -18.52 -7.15
C LYS A 29 10.75 -18.79 -7.48
N GLN A 30 11.45 -17.77 -7.98
CA GLN A 30 12.87 -17.88 -8.30
C GLN A 30 13.73 -18.05 -7.04
N ALA A 31 13.42 -17.34 -5.95
CA ALA A 31 14.10 -17.47 -4.68
C ALA A 31 13.97 -18.89 -4.09
N ARG A 32 12.77 -19.49 -4.15
CA ARG A 32 12.56 -20.89 -3.73
C ARG A 32 13.28 -21.88 -4.64
N LYS A 33 13.20 -21.69 -5.97
CA LYS A 33 13.88 -22.56 -6.95
C LYS A 33 15.39 -22.58 -6.80
N THR A 34 15.98 -21.47 -6.38
CA THR A 34 17.44 -21.29 -6.23
C THR A 34 17.93 -21.41 -4.80
N ASP A 35 17.07 -21.76 -3.85
CA ASP A 35 17.39 -21.84 -2.41
C ASP A 35 17.97 -20.53 -1.83
N ASN A 36 17.43 -19.39 -2.30
CA ASN A 36 17.79 -18.03 -1.88
C ASN A 36 16.65 -17.30 -1.14
N ALA A 37 15.58 -17.99 -0.75
CA ALA A 37 14.51 -17.40 0.07
C ALA A 37 15.08 -16.89 1.41
N SER A 38 14.71 -15.67 1.81
CA SER A 38 15.22 -15.06 3.04
C SER A 38 14.27 -14.01 3.61
N PRO A 39 14.32 -13.72 4.92
CA PRO A 39 13.59 -12.61 5.53
C PRO A 39 13.87 -11.25 4.87
N LEU A 40 15.11 -11.03 4.41
CA LEU A 40 15.46 -9.82 3.66
C LEU A 40 14.71 -9.73 2.33
N GLY A 41 14.57 -10.85 1.61
CA GLY A 41 13.80 -10.91 0.36
C GLY A 41 12.34 -10.52 0.60
N GLN A 42 11.69 -11.12 1.60
CA GLN A 42 10.31 -10.79 1.97
C GLN A 42 10.17 -9.32 2.43
N LEU A 43 11.14 -8.79 3.18
CA LEU A 43 11.16 -7.37 3.57
C LEU A 43 11.19 -6.45 2.33
N PHE A 44 12.00 -6.81 1.34
CA PHE A 44 12.20 -6.02 0.14
C PHE A 44 10.96 -6.02 -0.75
N ASP A 45 10.40 -7.21 -0.98
CA ASP A 45 9.18 -7.50 -1.75
C ASP A 45 7.99 -6.66 -1.22
N HIS A 46 7.48 -7.02 -0.04
CA HIS A 46 6.34 -6.34 0.59
C HIS A 46 6.59 -4.84 0.85
N GLY A 47 7.85 -4.47 1.10
CA GLY A 47 8.22 -3.07 1.32
C GLY A 47 8.07 -2.21 0.07
N ILE A 48 8.34 -2.77 -1.12
CA ILE A 48 8.09 -2.10 -2.40
C ILE A 48 6.60 -2.15 -2.74
N ASP A 49 5.92 -3.27 -2.48
CA ASP A 49 4.51 -3.45 -2.82
C ASP A 49 3.60 -2.41 -2.19
N CYS A 50 3.87 -2.06 -0.93
CA CYS A 50 3.08 -1.06 -0.24
C CYS A 50 3.17 0.35 -0.86
N VAL A 51 4.25 0.65 -1.61
CA VAL A 51 4.43 1.89 -2.36
C VAL A 51 3.92 1.74 -3.79
N VAL A 52 4.21 0.63 -4.46
CA VAL A 52 3.74 0.40 -5.83
C VAL A 52 2.22 0.32 -5.88
N GLY A 53 1.59 -0.36 -4.92
CA GLY A 53 0.14 -0.43 -4.79
C GLY A 53 -0.52 0.96 -4.73
N LEU A 54 0.10 1.93 -4.03
CA LEU A 54 -0.35 3.32 -3.99
C LEU A 54 -0.41 3.97 -5.37
N PHE A 55 0.63 3.74 -6.19
CA PHE A 55 0.72 4.34 -7.53
C PHE A 55 -0.13 3.59 -8.55
N VAL A 56 -0.23 2.26 -8.45
CA VAL A 56 -1.13 1.45 -9.28
C VAL A 56 -2.57 1.91 -9.11
N ILE A 57 -3.05 2.05 -7.87
CA ILE A 57 -4.44 2.47 -7.65
C ILE A 57 -4.67 3.94 -8.02
N GLN A 58 -3.68 4.83 -7.85
CA GLN A 58 -3.75 6.22 -8.33
C GLN A 58 -3.80 6.30 -9.86
N ASN A 59 -3.09 5.40 -10.53
CA ASN A 59 -3.09 5.30 -11.99
C ASN A 59 -4.46 4.80 -12.48
N THR A 60 -4.99 3.73 -11.89
CA THR A 60 -6.36 3.23 -12.15
C THR A 60 -7.41 4.32 -11.92
N ALA A 61 -7.30 5.11 -10.86
CA ALA A 61 -8.16 6.26 -10.60
C ALA A 61 -8.16 7.28 -11.75
N THR A 62 -6.96 7.55 -12.27
CA THR A 62 -6.76 8.50 -13.36
C THR A 62 -7.40 7.99 -14.64
N THR A 63 -7.22 6.69 -14.93
CA THR A 63 -7.85 5.99 -16.06
C THR A 63 -9.37 5.99 -16.00
N LEU A 64 -9.96 5.82 -14.82
CA LEU A 64 -11.41 5.85 -14.63
C LEU A 64 -12.01 7.26 -14.79
N GLY A 65 -11.19 8.33 -14.82
CA GLY A 65 -11.67 9.70 -15.02
C GLY A 65 -12.63 10.17 -13.92
N VAL A 66 -12.41 9.70 -12.70
CA VAL A 66 -13.26 9.92 -11.50
C VAL A 66 -12.90 11.17 -10.72
N GLY A 67 -11.79 11.84 -11.09
CA GLY A 67 -11.37 13.11 -10.51
C GLY A 67 -11.13 13.05 -9.00
N ASN A 68 -11.19 14.22 -8.36
CA ASN A 68 -11.07 14.36 -6.91
C ASN A 68 -12.43 14.06 -6.24
N SER A 69 -12.83 12.78 -6.24
CA SER A 69 -14.14 12.35 -5.73
C SER A 69 -14.04 11.57 -4.41
N MET A 70 -15.17 11.48 -3.70
CA MET A 70 -15.29 10.66 -2.50
C MET A 70 -15.02 9.17 -2.76
N ALA A 71 -15.47 8.68 -3.91
CA ALA A 71 -15.17 7.33 -4.35
C ALA A 71 -13.66 7.05 -4.33
N MET A 72 -12.87 7.99 -4.83
CA MET A 72 -11.42 7.82 -4.87
C MET A 72 -10.76 7.83 -3.50
N TYR A 73 -11.25 8.66 -2.61
CA TYR A 73 -10.81 8.64 -1.22
C TYR A 73 -11.07 7.27 -0.57
N PHE A 74 -12.24 6.66 -0.77
CA PHE A 74 -12.53 5.33 -0.23
C PHE A 74 -11.69 4.23 -0.86
N VAL A 75 -11.48 4.25 -2.18
CA VAL A 75 -10.61 3.30 -2.88
C VAL A 75 -9.16 3.36 -2.36
N LEU A 76 -8.66 4.56 -2.04
CA LEU A 76 -7.37 4.71 -1.38
C LEU A 76 -7.36 4.04 0.01
N LEU A 77 -8.32 4.39 0.86
CA LEU A 77 -8.40 3.85 2.22
C LEU A 77 -8.56 2.32 2.21
N GLU A 78 -9.30 1.79 1.25
CA GLU A 78 -9.50 0.37 1.02
C GLU A 78 -8.18 -0.33 0.66
N THR A 79 -7.45 0.20 -0.32
CA THR A 79 -6.17 -0.37 -0.77
C THR A 79 -5.17 -0.40 0.37
N LEU A 80 -5.01 0.73 1.06
CA LEU A 80 -4.15 0.84 2.23
C LEU A 80 -4.61 -0.13 3.32
N GLY A 81 -5.87 -0.07 3.73
CA GLY A 81 -6.46 -0.95 4.73
C GLY A 81 -6.22 -2.43 4.42
N GLY A 82 -6.38 -2.84 3.16
CA GLY A 82 -6.11 -4.19 2.67
C GLY A 82 -4.67 -4.64 2.90
N PHE A 83 -3.70 -3.88 2.38
CA PHE A 83 -2.26 -4.18 2.55
C PHE A 83 -1.87 -4.32 4.03
N TYR A 84 -2.38 -3.41 4.87
CA TYR A 84 -2.12 -3.50 6.30
C TYR A 84 -2.75 -4.72 6.94
N MET A 85 -4.00 -5.01 6.63
CA MET A 85 -4.69 -6.14 7.25
C MET A 85 -4.02 -7.47 6.89
N THR A 86 -3.42 -7.59 5.70
CA THR A 86 -2.64 -8.77 5.30
C THR A 86 -1.31 -8.82 6.06
N THR A 87 -0.56 -7.72 6.09
CA THR A 87 0.70 -7.65 6.87
C THR A 87 0.48 -7.87 8.38
N TRP A 88 -0.64 -7.36 8.90
CA TRP A 88 -1.05 -7.52 10.28
C TRP A 88 -1.45 -8.96 10.61
N GLU A 89 -2.08 -9.67 9.67
CA GLU A 89 -2.36 -11.10 9.82
C GLU A 89 -1.04 -11.87 9.98
N GLU A 90 -0.07 -11.62 9.10
CA GLU A 90 1.25 -12.28 9.15
C GLU A 90 1.96 -12.02 10.48
N TYR A 91 1.92 -10.77 10.95
CA TYR A 91 2.43 -10.41 12.25
C TYR A 91 1.70 -11.14 13.38
N CYS A 92 0.37 -11.21 13.34
CA CYS A 92 -0.43 -11.89 14.35
C CYS A 92 -0.16 -13.40 14.39
N CYS A 93 0.01 -14.02 13.23
CA CYS A 93 0.03 -15.46 13.06
C CYS A 93 1.44 -16.05 12.90
N GLU A 94 2.44 -15.18 12.76
CA GLU A 94 3.85 -15.53 12.48
C GLU A 94 4.04 -16.40 11.24
N LYS A 95 3.11 -16.30 10.31
CA LYS A 95 3.10 -17.11 9.08
C LYS A 95 2.62 -16.25 7.93
N PHE A 96 3.38 -16.30 6.84
CA PHE A 96 2.94 -15.80 5.55
C PHE A 96 1.86 -16.75 4.99
N TYR A 97 0.69 -16.21 4.68
CA TYR A 97 -0.39 -16.96 4.05
C TYR A 97 -0.76 -16.32 2.71
N LEU A 98 -0.38 -17.00 1.63
CA LEU A 98 -0.82 -16.65 0.29
C LEU A 98 -2.12 -17.40 -0.02
N GLY A 99 -3.25 -16.71 0.12
CA GLY A 99 -4.56 -17.25 -0.24
C GLY A 99 -4.74 -17.39 -1.76
N VAL A 100 -5.76 -18.15 -2.18
CA VAL A 100 -6.20 -18.20 -3.58
C VAL A 100 -6.62 -16.81 -4.07
N ILE A 101 -7.27 -16.05 -3.18
CA ILE A 101 -7.52 -14.62 -3.32
C ILE A 101 -6.69 -13.94 -2.24
N ASN A 102 -5.71 -13.14 -2.64
CA ASN A 102 -4.82 -12.42 -1.73
C ASN A 102 -5.02 -10.89 -1.77
N GLY A 103 -5.83 -10.41 -2.71
CA GLY A 103 -6.19 -9.01 -2.89
C GLY A 103 -5.18 -8.25 -3.74
N ALA A 104 -3.87 -8.48 -3.54
CA ALA A 104 -2.82 -7.81 -4.27
C ALA A 104 -2.77 -8.26 -5.75
N ASP A 105 -2.77 -9.58 -5.99
CA ASP A 105 -2.74 -10.14 -7.34
C ASP A 105 -4.00 -9.78 -8.13
N GLU A 106 -5.17 -9.95 -7.53
CA GLU A 106 -6.44 -9.61 -8.16
C GLU A 106 -6.54 -8.10 -8.44
N GLY A 107 -6.10 -7.27 -7.49
CA GLY A 107 -6.11 -5.82 -7.61
C GLY A 107 -5.17 -5.31 -8.71
N ASN A 108 -3.96 -5.88 -8.81
CA ASN A 108 -3.00 -5.57 -9.87
C ASN A 108 -3.51 -6.02 -11.24
N LEU A 109 -4.02 -7.25 -11.35
CA LEU A 109 -4.60 -7.77 -12.58
C LEU A 109 -5.80 -6.93 -13.04
N PHE A 110 -6.70 -6.60 -12.12
CA PHE A 110 -7.87 -5.78 -12.41
C PHE A 110 -7.46 -4.37 -12.87
N SER A 111 -6.51 -3.74 -12.17
CA SER A 111 -5.93 -2.45 -12.56
C SER A 111 -5.30 -2.50 -13.95
N MET A 112 -4.52 -3.54 -14.25
CA MET A 112 -3.93 -3.75 -15.57
C MET A 112 -4.99 -3.84 -16.67
N LEU A 113 -6.06 -4.61 -16.46
CA LEU A 113 -7.15 -4.77 -17.43
C LEU A 113 -7.94 -3.47 -17.65
N LEU A 114 -8.22 -2.70 -16.60
CA LEU A 114 -8.86 -1.39 -16.73
C LEU A 114 -7.98 -0.39 -17.49
N ASN A 115 -6.67 -0.41 -17.26
CA ASN A 115 -5.74 0.44 -18.00
C ASN A 115 -5.59 -0.02 -19.46
N LEU A 116 -5.65 -1.32 -19.74
CA LEU A 116 -5.62 -1.85 -21.10
C LEU A 116 -6.88 -1.50 -21.89
N SER A 117 -8.05 -1.47 -21.24
CA SER A 117 -9.32 -1.21 -21.93
C SER A 117 -9.37 0.20 -22.55
N VAL A 118 -8.75 1.21 -21.93
CA VAL A 118 -8.64 2.56 -22.49
C VAL A 118 -7.60 2.70 -23.60
N VAL A 119 -6.69 1.73 -23.77
CA VAL A 119 -5.84 1.65 -24.96
C VAL A 119 -6.70 1.32 -26.19
N ILE A 120 -7.65 0.40 -26.01
CA ILE A 120 -8.56 -0.05 -27.08
C ILE A 120 -9.66 0.99 -27.33
N LYS A 121 -10.26 1.52 -26.25
CA LYS A 121 -11.39 2.46 -26.29
C LYS A 121 -11.12 3.62 -25.32
N PRO A 122 -10.47 4.72 -25.77
CA PRO A 122 -10.01 5.80 -24.89
C PRO A 122 -11.11 6.50 -24.08
N ASP A 123 -12.31 6.57 -24.62
CA ASP A 123 -13.48 7.22 -24.02
C ASP A 123 -14.31 6.27 -23.14
N LEU A 124 -13.92 4.98 -23.00
CA LEU A 124 -14.74 3.92 -22.38
C LEU A 124 -15.38 4.35 -21.06
N PHE A 125 -14.59 4.86 -20.12
CA PHE A 125 -15.07 5.21 -18.78
C PHE A 125 -15.83 6.54 -18.73
N SER A 126 -15.79 7.34 -19.80
CA SER A 126 -16.59 8.56 -19.96
C SER A 126 -17.94 8.32 -20.63
N MET A 127 -18.14 7.14 -21.25
CA MET A 127 -19.40 6.79 -21.89
C MET A 127 -20.52 6.61 -20.85
N PHE A 128 -21.76 6.75 -21.32
CA PHE A 128 -22.96 6.49 -20.52
C PHE A 128 -23.63 5.20 -21.00
N ILE A 129 -23.95 4.32 -20.05
CA ILE A 129 -24.75 3.12 -20.25
C ILE A 129 -25.91 3.19 -19.26
N LEU A 130 -27.15 3.08 -19.75
CA LEU A 130 -28.37 3.18 -18.91
C LEU A 130 -28.39 4.45 -18.03
N ASN A 131 -28.04 5.61 -18.61
CA ASN A 131 -27.93 6.91 -17.93
C ASN A 131 -26.92 6.96 -16.77
N LYS A 132 -26.00 5.99 -16.66
CA LYS A 132 -24.89 6.00 -15.70
C LYS A 132 -23.57 6.02 -16.44
N LYS A 133 -22.62 6.82 -15.96
CA LYS A 133 -21.26 6.82 -16.48
C LYS A 133 -20.63 5.45 -16.21
N VAL A 134 -19.89 4.90 -17.17
CA VAL A 134 -19.28 3.56 -17.01
C VAL A 134 -18.35 3.50 -15.79
N SER A 135 -17.62 4.59 -15.48
CA SER A 135 -16.81 4.68 -14.25
C SER A 135 -17.61 4.41 -12.98
N ASP A 136 -18.85 4.92 -12.91
CA ASP A 136 -19.70 4.82 -11.72
C ASP A 136 -20.27 3.41 -11.54
N LEU A 137 -20.26 2.59 -12.59
CA LEU A 137 -20.60 1.18 -12.55
C LEU A 137 -19.42 0.31 -12.09
N VAL A 138 -18.18 0.77 -12.30
CA VAL A 138 -16.95 0.03 -11.98
C VAL A 138 -16.47 0.27 -10.54
N ILE A 139 -16.70 1.46 -9.98
CA ILE A 139 -16.27 1.79 -8.62
C ILE A 139 -16.91 0.90 -7.54
N PRO A 140 -18.24 0.65 -7.52
CA PRO A 140 -18.84 -0.19 -6.48
C PRO A 140 -18.26 -1.60 -6.39
N PRO A 141 -18.09 -2.37 -7.49
CA PRO A 141 -17.47 -3.68 -7.39
C PRO A 141 -16.02 -3.61 -6.92
N MET A 142 -15.24 -2.57 -7.28
CA MET A 142 -13.90 -2.37 -6.71
C MET A 142 -13.94 -2.32 -5.19
N LEU A 143 -14.79 -1.46 -4.62
CA LEU A 143 -14.95 -1.30 -3.17
C LEU A 143 -15.41 -2.59 -2.45
N ILE A 144 -16.08 -3.49 -3.17
CA ILE A 144 -16.59 -4.75 -2.61
C ILE A 144 -15.52 -5.85 -2.62
N MET A 145 -14.55 -5.79 -3.54
CA MET A 145 -13.56 -6.86 -3.74
C MET A 145 -12.66 -7.10 -2.53
N ILE A 146 -12.43 -6.12 -1.67
CA ILE A 146 -11.58 -6.31 -0.47
C ILE A 146 -12.26 -7.13 0.63
N PHE A 147 -13.59 -7.12 0.75
CA PHE A 147 -14.28 -7.69 1.92
C PHE A 147 -13.97 -9.18 2.15
N PRO A 148 -13.96 -10.05 1.12
CA PRO A 148 -13.56 -11.45 1.30
C PRO A 148 -12.16 -11.60 1.89
N VAL A 149 -11.20 -10.75 1.46
CA VAL A 149 -9.83 -10.74 2.00
C VAL A 149 -9.87 -10.35 3.48
N LEU A 150 -10.50 -9.22 3.83
CA LEU A 150 -10.59 -8.76 5.22
C LEU A 150 -11.23 -9.82 6.14
N ILE A 151 -12.35 -10.42 5.71
CA ILE A 151 -13.03 -11.48 6.45
C ILE A 151 -12.10 -12.68 6.64
N GLY A 152 -11.40 -13.08 5.57
CA GLY A 152 -10.38 -14.12 5.61
C GLY A 152 -9.30 -13.85 6.65
N ASN A 153 -8.74 -12.64 6.65
CA ASN A 153 -7.69 -12.23 7.58
C ASN A 153 -8.17 -12.32 9.04
N PHE A 154 -9.38 -11.82 9.33
CA PHE A 154 -9.96 -11.92 10.67
C PHE A 154 -10.21 -13.37 11.11
N ILE A 155 -10.73 -14.22 10.23
CA ILE A 155 -10.96 -15.64 10.53
C ILE A 155 -9.63 -16.34 10.84
N ARG A 156 -8.57 -16.02 10.09
CA ARG A 156 -7.23 -16.60 10.30
C ARG A 156 -6.63 -16.14 11.63
N VAL A 157 -6.63 -14.83 11.92
CA VAL A 157 -6.14 -14.32 13.21
C VAL A 157 -6.87 -14.94 14.40
N LYS A 158 -8.20 -15.16 14.30
CA LYS A 158 -8.97 -15.85 15.36
C LYS A 158 -8.47 -17.28 15.66
N LYS A 159 -7.82 -17.94 14.70
CA LYS A 159 -7.29 -19.30 14.84
C LYS A 159 -5.82 -19.32 15.29
N CYS A 160 -5.13 -18.18 15.33
CA CYS A 160 -3.69 -18.12 15.59
C CYS A 160 -3.33 -18.37 17.05
N GLU A 161 -2.23 -19.09 17.28
CA GLU A 161 -1.77 -19.48 18.62
C GLU A 161 -1.39 -18.28 19.48
N ASN A 162 -0.81 -17.24 18.87
CA ASN A 162 -0.47 -15.99 19.56
C ASN A 162 -1.70 -15.29 20.15
N LEU A 163 -2.86 -15.35 19.50
CA LEU A 163 -4.10 -14.83 20.09
C LEU A 163 -4.48 -15.63 21.35
N LYS A 164 -4.30 -16.96 21.35
CA LYS A 164 -4.54 -17.80 22.55
C LYS A 164 -3.54 -17.48 23.67
N LYS A 165 -2.28 -17.20 23.32
CA LYS A 165 -1.18 -16.93 24.26
C LYS A 165 -1.24 -15.53 24.88
N TYR A 166 -1.43 -14.50 24.07
CA TYR A 166 -1.37 -13.08 24.49
C TYR A 166 -2.75 -12.45 24.69
N GLY A 167 -3.82 -13.14 24.27
CA GLY A 167 -5.20 -12.69 24.42
C GLY A 167 -5.62 -11.59 23.44
N LEU A 168 -6.92 -11.30 23.43
CA LEU A 168 -7.54 -10.32 22.55
C LEU A 168 -6.97 -8.90 22.72
N ARG A 169 -6.56 -8.54 23.95
CA ARG A 169 -5.99 -7.23 24.26
C ARG A 169 -4.75 -6.93 23.41
N TRP A 170 -3.87 -7.91 23.21
CA TRP A 170 -2.68 -7.72 22.39
C TRP A 170 -3.03 -7.45 20.93
N VAL A 171 -3.96 -8.23 20.38
CA VAL A 171 -4.46 -8.06 19.01
C VAL A 171 -5.06 -6.67 18.81
N ILE A 172 -5.89 -6.19 19.75
CA ILE A 172 -6.44 -4.82 19.72
C ILE A 172 -5.32 -3.77 19.75
N LEU A 173 -4.34 -3.91 20.65
CA LEU A 173 -3.23 -2.94 20.74
C LEU A 173 -2.44 -2.82 19.44
N THR A 174 -2.35 -3.92 18.68
CA THR A 174 -1.63 -3.94 17.40
C THR A 174 -2.42 -3.31 16.26
N THR A 175 -3.75 -3.21 16.34
CA THR A 175 -4.60 -2.54 15.32
C THR A 175 -4.84 -1.05 15.59
N ILE A 176 -4.74 -0.61 16.85
CA ILE A 176 -4.93 0.80 17.25
C ILE A 176 -4.15 1.78 16.38
N PRO A 177 -2.86 1.58 16.05
CA PRO A 177 -2.11 2.56 15.27
C PRO A 177 -2.74 2.88 13.91
N ASN A 178 -3.29 1.87 13.22
CA ASN A 178 -3.97 2.08 11.95
C ASN A 178 -5.33 2.76 12.13
N ILE A 179 -6.13 2.34 13.12
CA ILE A 179 -7.43 2.97 13.40
C ILE A 179 -7.26 4.47 13.71
N VAL A 180 -6.28 4.83 14.53
CA VAL A 180 -5.96 6.23 14.87
C VAL A 180 -5.60 7.00 13.61
N VAL A 181 -4.78 6.41 12.74
CA VAL A 181 -4.37 7.02 11.47
C VAL A 181 -5.55 7.26 10.55
N LEU A 182 -6.39 6.24 10.30
CA LEU A 182 -7.60 6.39 9.48
C LEU A 182 -8.52 7.48 10.04
N THR A 183 -8.66 7.52 11.37
CA THR A 183 -9.44 8.55 12.06
C THR A 183 -8.85 9.95 11.83
N ILE A 184 -7.53 10.12 11.91
CA ILE A 184 -6.87 11.41 11.65
C ILE A 184 -7.08 11.84 10.19
N VAL A 185 -6.95 10.94 9.21
CA VAL A 185 -7.14 11.29 7.80
C VAL A 185 -8.59 11.68 7.51
N ILE A 186 -9.56 10.95 8.07
CA ILE A 186 -10.99 11.29 7.96
C ILE A 186 -11.27 12.63 8.64
N ALA A 187 -10.73 12.86 9.84
CA ALA A 187 -10.90 14.13 10.55
C ALA A 187 -10.28 15.30 9.79
N TRP A 188 -9.08 15.13 9.22
CA TRP A 188 -8.44 16.16 8.41
C TRP A 188 -9.29 16.53 7.19
N ARG A 189 -9.90 15.55 6.52
CA ARG A 189 -10.87 15.80 5.45
C ARG A 189 -12.06 16.64 5.91
N ILE A 190 -12.62 16.31 7.07
CA ILE A 190 -13.77 17.04 7.62
C ILE A 190 -13.37 18.49 7.96
N LEU A 191 -12.15 18.69 8.48
CA LEU A 191 -11.64 20.00 8.88
C LEU A 191 -11.24 20.89 7.68
N ASN A 192 -10.65 20.31 6.65
CA ASN A 192 -10.26 21.00 5.43
C ASN A 192 -10.76 20.22 4.19
N PRO A 193 -12.05 20.33 3.83
CA PRO A 193 -12.57 19.65 2.64
C PRO A 193 -11.96 20.20 1.34
N SER A 194 -11.61 21.49 1.33
CA SER A 194 -11.13 22.19 0.14
C SER A 194 -9.84 21.57 -0.42
N ILE A 195 -8.89 21.18 0.43
CA ILE A 195 -7.63 20.56 -0.01
C ILE A 195 -7.86 19.15 -0.58
N PHE A 196 -8.85 18.42 -0.08
CA PHE A 196 -9.20 17.10 -0.62
C PHE A 196 -9.93 17.20 -1.97
N GLU A 197 -10.69 18.27 -2.20
CA GLU A 197 -11.40 18.50 -3.46
C GLU A 197 -10.50 19.09 -4.55
N SER A 198 -9.52 19.91 -4.18
CA SER A 198 -8.63 20.59 -5.14
C SER A 198 -7.29 19.86 -5.33
N HIS A 199 -6.77 19.20 -4.30
CA HIS A 199 -5.43 18.65 -4.26
C HIS A 199 -5.37 17.19 -3.75
N LEU A 200 -6.39 16.38 -4.07
CA LEU A 200 -6.50 14.98 -3.62
C LEU A 200 -5.22 14.16 -3.87
N ARG A 201 -4.50 14.41 -4.98
CA ARG A 201 -3.26 13.69 -5.31
C ARG A 201 -2.13 13.96 -4.30
N ILE A 202 -2.00 15.19 -3.78
CA ILE A 202 -0.98 15.50 -2.77
C ILE A 202 -1.32 14.74 -1.49
N MET A 203 -2.59 14.83 -1.09
CA MET A 203 -3.15 14.14 0.07
C MET A 203 -2.94 12.62 -0.01
N TRP A 204 -3.22 12.06 -1.18
CA TRP A 204 -3.02 10.65 -1.50
C TRP A 204 -1.59 10.21 -1.25
N ASN A 205 -0.61 10.98 -1.72
CA ASN A 205 0.81 10.68 -1.51
C ASN A 205 1.21 10.79 -0.03
N ILE A 206 0.73 11.80 0.70
CA ILE A 206 1.00 11.95 2.14
C ILE A 206 0.48 10.72 2.90
N VAL A 207 -0.80 10.40 2.71
CA VAL A 207 -1.45 9.25 3.38
C VAL A 207 -0.75 7.96 2.98
N GLY A 208 -0.46 7.79 1.70
CA GLY A 208 0.24 6.63 1.14
C GLY A 208 1.62 6.39 1.75
N PHE A 209 2.52 7.38 1.73
CA PHE A 209 3.88 7.22 2.27
C PHE A 209 3.88 6.98 3.78
N LEU A 210 3.01 7.67 4.53
CA LEU A 210 2.89 7.42 5.96
C LEU A 210 2.38 6.00 6.24
N PHE A 211 1.45 5.51 5.42
CA PHE A 211 0.91 4.16 5.55
C PHE A 211 1.92 3.08 5.13
N ALA A 212 2.69 3.31 4.07
CA ALA A 212 3.82 2.47 3.69
C ALA A 212 4.83 2.35 4.86
N ASN A 213 5.08 3.46 5.57
CA ASN A 213 5.95 3.45 6.75
C ASN A 213 5.41 2.56 7.89
N ILE A 214 4.10 2.58 8.12
CA ILE A 214 3.41 1.72 9.09
C ILE A 214 3.55 0.25 8.68
N ASN A 215 3.21 -0.10 7.44
CA ASN A 215 3.30 -1.47 6.93
C ASN A 215 4.70 -2.03 7.06
N PHE A 216 5.70 -1.27 6.61
CA PHE A 216 7.08 -1.70 6.68
C PHE A 216 7.54 -2.01 8.12
N ARG A 217 7.02 -1.25 9.10
CA ARG A 217 7.32 -1.50 10.52
C ARG A 217 6.55 -2.69 11.10
N VAL A 218 5.31 -2.94 10.67
CA VAL A 218 4.59 -4.17 11.05
C VAL A 218 5.34 -5.38 10.52
N LEU A 219 5.76 -5.33 9.26
CA LEU A 219 6.54 -6.37 8.61
C LEU A 219 7.88 -6.58 9.31
N LEU A 220 8.62 -5.52 9.63
CA LEU A 220 9.86 -5.64 10.39
C LEU A 220 9.60 -6.27 11.77
N ALA A 221 8.52 -5.88 12.45
CA ALA A 221 8.15 -6.45 13.74
C ALA A 221 7.80 -7.95 13.62
N HIS A 222 7.18 -8.38 12.52
CA HIS A 222 6.95 -9.79 12.22
C HIS A 222 8.27 -10.53 12.06
N LEU A 223 9.15 -10.04 11.18
CA LEU A 223 10.43 -10.68 10.86
C LEU A 223 11.40 -10.73 12.06
N THR A 224 11.31 -9.74 12.96
CA THR A 224 12.13 -9.67 14.18
C THR A 224 11.45 -10.26 15.41
N GLN A 225 10.21 -10.76 15.27
CA GLN A 225 9.37 -11.25 16.39
C GLN A 225 9.22 -10.21 17.53
N ASN A 226 9.10 -8.94 17.16
CA ASN A 226 8.94 -7.84 18.11
C ASN A 226 7.47 -7.57 18.44
N PHE A 227 7.00 -8.14 19.56
CA PHE A 227 5.62 -8.01 20.02
C PHE A 227 5.18 -6.61 20.49
N LYS A 228 6.09 -5.62 20.48
CA LYS A 228 5.85 -4.24 20.96
C LYS A 228 5.77 -3.21 19.83
N TYR A 229 5.48 -3.65 18.60
CA TYR A 229 5.29 -2.81 17.41
C TYR A 229 4.48 -1.52 17.68
N TRP A 230 3.37 -1.62 18.42
CA TRP A 230 2.47 -0.48 18.67
C TRP A 230 3.16 0.72 19.34
N TYR A 231 4.21 0.50 20.14
CA TYR A 231 5.02 1.58 20.73
C TYR A 231 5.87 2.34 19.72
N MET A 232 6.29 1.67 18.64
CA MET A 232 7.02 2.29 17.54
C MET A 232 6.04 3.04 16.64
N ALA A 233 4.88 2.44 16.36
CA ALA A 233 3.87 3.00 15.49
C ALA A 233 3.23 4.29 16.04
N LYS A 234 3.01 4.39 17.36
CA LYS A 234 2.44 5.62 17.96
C LYS A 234 3.28 6.88 17.73
N ARG A 235 4.59 6.74 17.52
CA ARG A 235 5.48 7.87 17.21
C ARG A 235 5.18 8.47 15.84
N LEU A 236 4.56 7.71 14.94
CA LEU A 236 4.15 8.18 13.62
C LEU A 236 2.89 9.04 13.68
N TRP A 237 2.07 8.97 14.74
CA TRP A 237 0.84 9.77 14.84
C TRP A 237 1.11 11.27 14.74
N ILE A 238 2.25 11.75 15.25
CA ILE A 238 2.62 13.16 15.12
C ILE A 238 2.75 13.57 13.64
N LEU A 239 3.27 12.69 12.79
CA LEU A 239 3.42 12.93 11.36
C LEU A 239 2.07 13.01 10.64
N PHE A 240 1.05 12.27 11.11
CA PHE A 240 -0.31 12.41 10.59
C PHE A 240 -1.01 13.68 11.08
N LEU A 241 -0.67 14.17 12.27
CA LEU A 241 -1.26 15.38 12.85
C LEU A 241 -0.64 16.67 12.29
N LEU A 242 0.59 16.63 11.76
CA LEU A 242 1.28 17.83 11.27
C LEU A 242 0.47 18.61 10.22
N PRO A 243 -0.08 18.00 9.15
CA PRO A 243 -0.87 18.75 8.18
C PRO A 243 -2.17 19.39 8.71
N PRO A 244 -3.07 18.69 9.43
CA PRO A 244 -4.26 19.35 9.99
C PRO A 244 -3.90 20.40 11.04
N LEU A 245 -2.82 20.22 11.83
CA LEU A 245 -2.37 21.24 12.77
C LEU A 245 -1.82 22.47 12.05
N TYR A 246 -1.06 22.30 10.97
CA TYR A 246 -0.56 23.41 10.16
C TYR A 246 -1.72 24.27 9.64
N TYR A 247 -2.76 23.62 9.11
CA TYR A 247 -3.99 24.30 8.68
C TYR A 247 -4.68 25.07 9.83
N LEU A 248 -4.82 24.45 11.01
CA LEU A 248 -5.49 25.07 12.16
C LEU A 248 -4.73 26.24 12.78
N ILE A 249 -3.39 26.20 12.76
CA ILE A 249 -2.55 27.28 13.30
C ILE A 249 -2.74 28.57 12.48
N GLY A 250 -3.03 28.46 11.18
CA GLY A 250 -3.35 29.59 10.31
C GLY A 250 -2.19 30.57 10.05
N TYR A 251 -1.04 30.38 10.71
CA TYR A 251 0.16 31.19 10.55
C TYR A 251 1.03 30.61 9.42
N ASN A 252 0.84 31.13 8.22
CA ASN A 252 1.45 30.60 7.01
C ASN A 252 2.72 31.37 6.62
N LEU A 253 3.88 30.97 7.17
CA LEU A 253 5.19 31.43 6.65
C LEU A 253 5.38 31.01 5.18
N ILE A 254 4.78 29.88 4.80
CA ILE A 254 4.67 29.36 3.44
C ILE A 254 3.21 28.99 3.14
N SER A 255 2.81 28.96 1.87
CA SER A 255 1.45 28.52 1.51
C SER A 255 1.22 27.06 1.93
N GLU A 256 -0.01 26.71 2.32
CA GLU A 256 -0.39 25.34 2.71
C GLU A 256 -0.02 24.32 1.63
N ILE A 257 -0.29 24.62 0.35
CA ILE A 257 0.04 23.73 -0.76
C ILE A 257 1.55 23.49 -0.86
N SER A 258 2.37 24.55 -0.71
CA SER A 258 3.83 24.42 -0.73
C SER A 258 4.35 23.59 0.44
N PHE A 259 3.77 23.78 1.62
CA PHE A 259 4.04 22.93 2.79
C PHE A 259 3.73 21.46 2.49
N LEU A 260 2.55 21.16 1.93
CA LEU A 260 2.14 19.78 1.65
C LEU A 260 3.02 19.10 0.60
N TYR A 261 3.43 19.81 -0.46
CA TYR A 261 4.40 19.28 -1.42
C TYR A 261 5.76 18.98 -0.77
N ALA A 262 6.32 19.94 -0.04
CA ALA A 262 7.56 19.73 0.70
C ALA A 262 7.44 18.55 1.66
N TYR A 263 6.28 18.40 2.30
CA TYR A 263 5.98 17.30 3.19
C TYR A 263 5.98 15.94 2.48
N VAL A 264 5.37 15.83 1.29
CA VAL A 264 5.45 14.61 0.47
C VAL A 264 6.90 14.23 0.17
N PHE A 265 7.75 15.19 -0.23
CA PHE A 265 9.16 14.92 -0.50
C PHE A 265 9.92 14.43 0.74
N ILE A 266 9.67 15.04 1.90
CA ILE A 266 10.27 14.63 3.17
C ILE A 266 9.84 13.19 3.51
N LEU A 267 8.56 12.87 3.36
CA LEU A 267 8.03 11.54 3.64
C LEU A 267 8.58 10.47 2.70
N ALA A 268 8.66 10.78 1.40
CA ALA A 268 9.24 9.89 0.41
C ALA A 268 10.73 9.63 0.71
N PHE A 269 11.49 10.68 0.99
CA PHE A 269 12.90 10.57 1.36
C PHE A 269 13.09 9.76 2.65
N ALA A 270 12.28 10.04 3.68
CA ALA A 270 12.33 9.31 4.94
C ALA A 270 12.00 7.82 4.76
N PHE A 271 11.04 7.49 3.88
CA PHE A 271 10.71 6.11 3.54
C PHE A 271 11.89 5.41 2.82
N ILE A 272 12.45 6.04 1.79
CA ILE A 272 13.61 5.49 1.05
C ILE A 272 14.80 5.28 1.99
N HIS A 273 15.12 6.27 2.82
CA HIS A 273 16.18 6.17 3.80
C HIS A 273 15.93 5.01 4.77
N MET A 274 14.73 4.91 5.34
CA MET A 274 14.36 3.82 6.24
C MET A 274 14.50 2.45 5.56
N PHE A 275 13.97 2.30 4.36
CA PHE A 275 14.02 1.06 3.58
C PHE A 275 15.47 0.65 3.30
N TYR A 276 16.31 1.61 2.86
CA TYR A 276 17.73 1.39 2.61
C TYR A 276 18.50 0.98 3.87
N SER A 277 18.36 1.74 4.97
CA SER A 277 19.05 1.46 6.22
C SER A 277 18.70 0.07 6.78
N ILE A 278 17.40 -0.25 6.86
CA ILE A 278 16.96 -1.54 7.39
C ILE A 278 17.40 -2.69 6.47
N SER A 279 17.36 -2.50 5.15
CA SER A 279 17.85 -3.51 4.20
C SER A 279 19.33 -3.82 4.43
N ILE A 280 20.17 -2.81 4.70
CA ILE A 280 21.58 -2.99 5.02
C ILE A 280 21.78 -3.68 6.37
N ASP A 281 21.05 -3.25 7.40
CA ASP A 281 21.16 -3.83 8.74
C ASP A 281 20.77 -5.31 8.74
N VAL A 282 19.66 -5.65 8.10
CA VAL A 282 19.18 -7.04 7.96
C VAL A 282 20.13 -7.85 7.08
N SER A 283 20.61 -7.30 5.97
CA SER A 283 21.63 -7.93 5.11
C SER A 283 22.91 -8.27 5.88
N SER A 284 23.38 -7.33 6.72
CA SER A 284 24.56 -7.50 7.55
C SER A 284 24.35 -8.56 8.63
N PHE A 285 23.20 -8.53 9.31
CA PHE A 285 22.83 -9.52 10.31
C PHE A 285 22.72 -10.94 9.73
N LEU A 286 22.05 -11.09 8.58
CA LEU A 286 21.88 -12.37 7.89
C LEU A 286 23.15 -12.83 7.13
N LYS A 287 24.17 -11.97 7.02
CA LYS A 287 25.39 -12.20 6.23
C LYS A 287 25.09 -12.53 4.75
N ILE A 288 24.07 -11.90 4.19
CA ILE A 288 23.67 -12.03 2.77
C ILE A 288 24.03 -10.72 2.08
N LYS A 289 24.53 -10.77 0.84
CA LYS A 289 24.74 -9.56 0.04
C LYS A 289 23.47 -9.24 -0.73
N VAL A 290 22.97 -8.00 -0.61
CA VAL A 290 21.82 -7.52 -1.39
C VAL A 290 22.12 -7.70 -2.89
N PHE A 291 21.13 -8.21 -3.63
CA PHE A 291 21.23 -8.50 -5.07
C PHE A 291 22.32 -9.51 -5.50
N LYS A 292 22.76 -10.39 -4.59
CA LYS A 292 23.70 -11.47 -4.94
C LYS A 292 23.20 -12.82 -4.43
N ASN A 293 22.96 -13.73 -5.36
CA ASN A 293 22.59 -15.10 -5.03
C ASN A 293 23.76 -15.84 -4.37
N LYS A 294 23.44 -16.70 -3.41
CA LYS A 294 24.37 -17.73 -2.94
C LYS A 294 24.67 -18.67 -4.11
N PRO A 295 25.93 -19.11 -4.27
CA PRO A 295 26.24 -20.12 -5.26
C PRO A 295 25.44 -21.40 -4.96
N PRO A 296 24.94 -22.11 -5.99
CA PRO A 296 24.19 -23.33 -5.78
C PRO A 296 25.04 -24.34 -5.00
N ILE A 297 24.47 -24.93 -3.95
CA ILE A 297 25.11 -26.01 -3.21
C ILE A 297 25.25 -27.19 -4.18
N ASN A 298 26.48 -27.48 -4.60
CA ASN A 298 26.76 -28.60 -5.49
C ASN A 298 26.49 -29.91 -4.74
N LEU A 299 25.27 -30.44 -4.84
CA LEU A 299 24.88 -31.73 -4.26
C LEU A 299 25.52 -32.94 -4.99
N LYS A 300 26.37 -32.71 -6.00
CA LYS A 300 27.19 -33.75 -6.64
C LYS A 300 28.57 -33.82 -5.99
N LYS A 301 28.67 -34.47 -4.83
CA LYS A 301 29.88 -35.12 -4.28
C LYS A 301 29.54 -35.79 -2.93
N ARG A 302 28.73 -36.84 -2.97
CA ARG A 302 28.77 -37.96 -2.03
C ARG A 302 28.41 -39.23 -2.77
#